data_AF-A0A419I8P9-F1
#
_entry.id   AF-A0A419I8P9-F1
#
_cell.length_a   1.000
_cell.length_b   1.000
_cell.length_c   1.000
_cell.angle_alpha   90.00
_cell.angle_beta   90.00
_cell.angle_gamma   90.00
#
_symmetry.space_group_name_H-M   'P 1'
#
loop_
_entity.id
_entity.type
_entity.pdbx_description
1 polymer ?
#
loop_
_entity_poly.entity_id
_entity_poly.type
_entity_poly.pdbx_seq_one_letter_code
_entity_poly.pdbx_strand_id
1 'polypeptide(L)'
;MTEPGNHVHISGDSNGPMIFGGVVHGNVSGGTGNTGETETAAELRRLVAELLVLVRESEVAKREVIEDNLEELADAAGSEVDPAVPVSRWEKVQKLLNGTAELAGLTVRISEQVTKLWPD
;
A
#
# COMPACT_ATOMS: atom_id res chain seq x y z
N MET A 1 36.61 25.06 16.76
CA MET A 1 35.30 24.36 16.81
C MET A 1 34.77 24.38 15.39
N THR A 2 34.66 23.21 14.76
CA THR A 2 34.34 23.07 13.34
C THR A 2 32.85 22.75 13.25
N GLU A 3 32.04 23.65 12.69
CA GLU A 3 30.64 23.37 12.37
C GLU A 3 30.57 22.43 11.16
N PRO A 4 29.76 21.36 11.18
CA PRO A 4 29.56 20.55 9.99
C PRO A 4 28.60 21.28 9.03
N GLY A 5 29.15 21.77 7.91
CA GLY A 5 28.37 22.24 6.78
C GLY A 5 27.75 21.06 6.04
N ASN A 6 26.41 20.95 6.07
CA ASN A 6 25.71 20.02 5.19
C ASN A 6 25.42 20.70 3.85
N HIS A 7 26.15 20.25 2.82
CA HIS A 7 25.91 20.64 1.43
C HIS A 7 25.16 19.49 0.76
N VAL A 8 23.91 19.73 0.35
CA VAL A 8 23.09 18.77 -0.38
C VAL A 8 22.96 19.25 -1.81
N HIS A 9 23.57 18.52 -2.75
CA HIS A 9 23.46 18.76 -4.18
C HIS A 9 22.50 17.70 -4.74
N ILE A 10 21.29 18.12 -5.13
CA ILE A 10 20.33 17.24 -5.81
C ILE A 10 20.21 17.74 -7.24
N SER A 11 20.86 17.01 -8.15
CA SER A 11 20.71 17.20 -9.59
C SER A 11 19.71 16.16 -10.09
N GLY A 12 18.51 16.62 -10.44
CA GLY A 12 17.48 15.82 -11.07
C GLY A 12 16.52 16.75 -11.82
N ASP A 13 16.63 16.76 -13.15
CA ASP A 13 15.68 17.44 -14.02
C ASP A 13 14.37 16.64 -13.99
N SER A 14 13.28 17.25 -13.53
CA SER A 14 11.96 16.62 -13.52
C SER A 14 10.87 17.69 -13.59
N ASN A 15 10.30 17.86 -14.80
CA ASN A 15 9.07 18.62 -15.04
C ASN A 15 7.85 17.87 -14.47
N GLY A 16 7.69 17.93 -13.15
CA GLY A 16 6.53 17.48 -12.37
C GLY A 16 6.67 18.01 -10.93
N PRO A 17 5.59 18.19 -10.16
CA PRO A 17 5.70 18.77 -8.82
C PRO A 17 6.51 17.85 -7.90
N MET A 18 7.78 18.20 -7.68
CA MET A 18 8.67 17.52 -6.74
C MET A 18 8.30 17.91 -5.30
N ILE A 19 7.78 16.97 -4.53
CA ILE A 19 7.68 17.09 -3.07
C ILE A 19 8.99 16.57 -2.46
N PHE A 20 9.85 17.47 -2.01
CA PHE A 20 11.05 17.14 -1.25
C PHE A 20 10.67 16.77 0.19
N GLY A 21 10.70 15.48 0.52
CA GLY A 21 10.67 15.01 1.90
C GLY A 21 12.02 15.30 2.59
N GLY A 22 12.07 16.36 3.39
CA GLY A 22 13.24 16.68 4.21
C GLY A 22 13.43 15.66 5.34
N VAL A 23 14.66 15.19 5.51
CA VAL A 23 15.06 14.42 6.70
C VAL A 23 15.08 15.38 7.89
N VAL A 24 14.12 15.22 8.80
CA VAL A 24 14.11 15.92 10.08
C VAL A 24 14.51 14.92 11.16
N HIS A 25 15.70 15.12 11.73
CA HIS A 25 16.13 14.48 12.96
C HIS A 25 15.49 15.22 14.12
N GLY A 26 14.40 14.66 14.66
CA GLY A 26 13.62 15.23 15.75
C GLY A 26 12.20 14.72 15.65
N ASN A 27 11.62 14.25 16.77
CA ASN A 27 10.28 13.64 16.85
C ASN A 27 9.34 14.18 15.76
N VAL A 28 9.13 13.39 14.71
CA VAL A 28 8.30 13.76 13.58
C VAL A 28 6.86 13.73 14.05
N SER A 29 6.43 14.85 14.65
CA SER A 29 5.04 15.28 14.64
C SER A 29 4.80 15.94 13.28
N GLY A 30 4.81 15.09 12.23
CA GLY A 30 4.72 15.49 10.83
C GLY A 30 3.27 15.61 10.41
N GLY A 31 2.61 16.68 10.85
CA GLY A 31 1.32 17.08 10.31
C GLY A 31 1.46 17.57 8.88
N THR A 32 1.38 16.66 7.91
CA THR A 32 0.98 16.97 6.54
C THR A 32 -0.46 16.50 6.40
N GLY A 33 -1.40 17.43 6.52
CA GLY A 33 -2.82 17.16 6.31
C GLY A 33 -3.07 16.82 4.84
N ASN A 34 -3.08 15.54 4.52
CA ASN A 34 -3.85 15.01 3.40
C ASN A 34 -5.15 14.47 3.97
N THR A 35 -6.26 14.93 3.41
CA THR A 35 -7.64 14.49 3.64
C THR A 35 -7.79 13.03 4.12
N GLY A 36 -8.02 12.83 5.42
CA GLY A 36 -8.68 11.65 6.03
C GLY A 36 -8.01 10.28 5.92
N GLU A 37 -6.99 10.08 5.10
CA GLU A 37 -6.41 8.76 4.82
C GLU A 37 -5.23 8.44 5.75
N THR A 38 -5.26 7.27 6.37
CA THR A 38 -4.15 6.76 7.20
C THR A 38 -3.01 6.28 6.33
N GLU A 39 -1.77 6.39 6.81
CA GLU A 39 -0.59 5.83 6.10
C GLU A 39 -0.75 4.34 5.77
N THR A 40 -1.46 3.60 6.62
CA THR A 40 -1.79 2.19 6.42
C THR A 40 -2.76 1.97 5.26
N ALA A 41 -3.78 2.82 5.09
CA ALA A 41 -4.71 2.74 3.96
C ALA A 41 -4.02 3.06 2.64
N ALA A 42 -3.15 4.08 2.61
CA ALA A 42 -2.36 4.42 1.43
C ALA A 42 -1.42 3.26 1.02
N GLU A 43 -0.70 2.65 1.97
CA GLU A 43 0.19 1.52 1.68
C GLU A 43 -0.61 0.28 1.24
N LEU A 44 -1.77 -0.01 1.84
CA LEU A 44 -2.63 -1.10 1.38
C LEU A 44 -3.03 -0.91 -0.09
N ARG A 45 -3.52 0.28 -0.46
CA ARG A 45 -3.88 0.58 -1.86
C ARG A 45 -2.69 0.44 -2.82
N ARG A 46 -1.51 0.88 -2.41
CA ARG A 46 -0.28 0.72 -3.21
C ARG A 46 0.04 -0.75 -3.47
N LEU A 47 0.01 -1.58 -2.43
CA LEU A 47 0.29 -3.01 -2.53
C LEU A 47 -0.77 -3.76 -3.34
N VAL A 48 -2.04 -3.40 -3.19
CA VAL A 48 -3.13 -3.95 -4.00
C VAL A 48 -2.96 -3.61 -5.47
N ALA A 49 -2.59 -2.37 -5.81
CA ALA A 49 -2.30 -1.98 -7.19
C ALA A 49 -1.13 -2.77 -7.80
N GLU A 50 -0.07 -3.00 -7.01
CA GLU A 50 1.06 -3.85 -7.41
C GLU A 50 0.61 -5.30 -7.67
N LEU A 51 -0.28 -5.84 -6.83
CA LEU A 51 -0.81 -7.20 -6.98
C LEU A 51 -1.72 -7.32 -8.20
N LEU A 52 -2.54 -6.32 -8.49
CA LEU A 52 -3.39 -6.26 -9.68
C LEU A 52 -2.56 -6.34 -10.97
N VAL A 53 -1.42 -5.64 -11.03
CA VAL A 53 -0.52 -5.71 -12.19
C VAL A 53 0.01 -7.14 -12.35
N LEU A 54 0.55 -7.74 -11.29
CA LEU A 54 1.09 -9.08 -11.35
C LEU A 54 0.01 -10.12 -11.69
N VAL A 55 -1.19 -10.03 -11.11
CA VAL A 55 -2.33 -10.90 -11.41
C VAL A 55 -2.76 -10.82 -12.88
N ARG A 56 -2.60 -9.66 -13.53
CA ARG A 56 -2.88 -9.49 -14.96
C ARG A 56 -1.81 -10.11 -15.85
N GLU A 57 -0.58 -10.17 -15.38
CA GLU A 57 0.58 -10.74 -16.07
C GLU A 57 0.71 -12.26 -15.84
N SER A 58 0.21 -12.77 -14.70
CA SER A 58 0.25 -14.19 -14.33
C SER A 58 -0.98 -14.95 -14.85
N GLU A 59 -0.81 -16.25 -15.12
CA GLU A 59 -1.91 -17.16 -15.46
C GLU A 59 -2.62 -17.68 -14.20
N VAL A 60 -3.41 -16.82 -13.54
CA VAL A 60 -4.20 -17.21 -12.36
C VAL A 60 -5.64 -17.58 -12.73
N ALA A 61 -6.16 -18.62 -12.08
CA ALA A 61 -7.55 -19.03 -12.25
C ALA A 61 -8.50 -17.99 -11.66
N LYS A 62 -9.64 -17.74 -12.33
CA LYS A 62 -10.66 -16.76 -11.90
C LYS A 62 -10.09 -15.35 -11.69
N ARG A 63 -9.17 -14.93 -12.56
CA ARG A 63 -8.52 -13.61 -12.55
C ARG A 63 -9.51 -12.46 -12.31
N GLU A 64 -10.63 -12.44 -13.02
CA GLU A 64 -11.69 -11.42 -12.86
C GLU A 64 -12.22 -11.31 -11.43
N VAL A 65 -12.37 -12.44 -10.73
CA VAL A 65 -12.85 -12.46 -9.33
C VAL A 65 -11.78 -11.94 -8.38
N ILE A 66 -10.51 -12.23 -8.68
CA ILE A 66 -9.38 -11.71 -7.90
C ILE A 66 -9.31 -10.19 -8.06
N GLU A 67 -9.35 -9.69 -9.30
CA GLU A 67 -9.30 -8.26 -9.59
C GLU A 67 -10.44 -7.50 -8.90
N ASP A 68 -11.69 -7.96 -9.04
CA ASP A 68 -12.87 -7.37 -8.40
C ASP A 68 -12.73 -7.29 -6.87
N ASN A 69 -12.31 -8.39 -6.23
CA ASN A 69 -12.17 -8.40 -4.76
C ASN A 69 -10.98 -7.53 -4.28
N LEU A 70 -9.95 -7.35 -5.11
CA LEU A 70 -8.82 -6.46 -4.83
C LEU A 70 -9.24 -4.98 -4.97
N GLU A 71 -9.97 -4.63 -6.02
CA GLU A 71 -10.52 -3.28 -6.20
C GLU A 71 -11.45 -2.91 -5.04
N GLU A 72 -12.36 -3.81 -4.66
CA GLU A 72 -13.23 -3.63 -3.49
C GLU A 72 -12.46 -3.48 -2.16
N LEU A 73 -11.31 -4.15 -2.02
CA LEU A 73 -10.43 -4.03 -0.85
C LEU A 73 -9.73 -2.65 -0.81
N ALA A 74 -9.27 -2.17 -1.96
CA ALA A 74 -8.65 -0.86 -2.09
C ALA A 74 -9.64 0.28 -1.82
N ASP A 75 -10.88 0.15 -2.27
CA ASP A 75 -11.96 1.11 -2.02
C ASP A 75 -12.38 1.15 -0.54
N ALA A 76 -12.38 -0.01 0.11
CA ALA A 76 -12.63 -0.11 1.54
C ALA A 76 -11.52 0.55 2.37
N ALA A 77 -10.27 0.54 1.89
CA ALA A 77 -9.16 1.19 2.58
C ALA A 77 -9.44 2.71 2.66
N GLY A 78 -9.61 3.26 3.87
CA GLY A 78 -9.93 4.67 4.08
C GLY A 78 -11.43 5.02 4.04
N SER A 79 -12.30 4.01 3.93
CA SER A 79 -13.75 4.15 4.08
C SER A 79 -14.20 3.57 5.41
N GLU A 80 -15.28 4.13 6.00
CA GLU A 80 -15.92 3.54 7.17
C GLU A 80 -16.76 2.34 6.74
N VAL A 81 -16.23 1.13 6.94
CA VAL A 81 -16.86 -0.15 6.58
C VAL A 81 -16.79 -1.12 7.75
N ASP A 82 -17.68 -2.11 7.77
CA ASP A 82 -17.57 -3.24 8.70
C ASP A 82 -16.29 -4.04 8.39
N PRO A 83 -15.36 -4.21 9.35
CA PRO A 83 -14.10 -4.96 9.19
C PRO A 83 -14.26 -6.36 8.58
N ALA A 84 -15.37 -7.04 8.85
CA ALA A 84 -15.61 -8.40 8.34
C ALA A 84 -15.68 -8.45 6.81
N VAL A 85 -16.12 -7.36 6.15
CA VAL A 85 -16.28 -7.30 4.70
C VAL A 85 -14.92 -7.29 3.97
N PRO A 86 -14.01 -6.31 4.18
CA PRO A 86 -12.71 -6.30 3.52
C PRO A 86 -11.84 -7.50 3.95
N VAL A 87 -11.94 -7.96 5.19
CA VAL A 87 -11.22 -9.17 5.65
C VAL A 87 -11.68 -10.40 4.87
N SER A 88 -13.00 -10.62 4.72
CA SER A 88 -13.51 -11.77 3.95
C SER A 88 -13.14 -11.72 2.46
N ARG A 89 -13.15 -10.52 1.86
CA ARG A 89 -12.68 -10.30 0.48
C ARG A 89 -11.20 -10.68 0.34
N TRP A 90 -10.37 -10.25 1.30
CA TRP A 90 -8.96 -10.60 1.32
C TRP A 90 -8.73 -12.11 1.47
N GLU A 91 -9.42 -12.78 2.39
CA GLU A 91 -9.33 -14.24 2.54
C GLU A 91 -9.70 -14.99 1.26
N LYS A 92 -10.70 -14.50 0.52
CA LYS A 92 -11.11 -15.08 -0.76
C LYS A 92 -10.02 -14.91 -1.81
N VAL A 93 -9.38 -13.74 -1.90
CA VAL A 93 -8.22 -13.53 -2.77
C VAL A 93 -7.09 -14.50 -2.40
N GLN A 94 -6.75 -14.63 -1.13
CA GLN A 94 -5.70 -15.56 -0.67
C GLN A 94 -5.98 -17.01 -1.08
N LYS A 95 -7.23 -17.48 -0.95
CA LYS A 95 -7.64 -18.83 -1.39
C LYS A 95 -7.49 -19.03 -2.89
N LEU A 96 -7.74 -17.99 -3.70
CA LEU A 96 -7.64 -18.04 -5.16
C LEU A 96 -6.19 -17.96 -5.64
N LEU A 97 -5.33 -17.23 -4.93
CA LEU A 97 -3.89 -17.12 -5.19
C LEU A 97 -3.08 -18.28 -4.59
N ASN A 98 -3.74 -19.22 -3.90
CA ASN A 98 -3.07 -20.32 -3.24
C ASN A 98 -2.29 -21.18 -4.26
N GLY A 99 -0.99 -21.38 -4.00
CA GLY A 99 -0.07 -22.10 -4.89
C GLY A 99 0.75 -21.20 -5.83
N THR A 100 0.50 -19.90 -5.86
CA THR A 100 1.24 -18.94 -6.70
C THR A 100 2.43 -18.34 -5.93
N ALA A 101 3.56 -19.04 -5.95
CA ALA A 101 4.75 -18.69 -5.16
C ALA A 101 5.33 -17.29 -5.49
N GLU A 102 5.20 -16.84 -6.74
CA GLU A 102 5.65 -15.51 -7.18
C GLU A 102 4.89 -14.36 -6.49
N LEU A 103 3.64 -14.59 -6.06
CA LEU A 103 2.78 -13.59 -5.42
C LEU A 103 2.82 -13.67 -3.88
N ALA A 104 3.49 -14.68 -3.32
CA ALA A 104 3.45 -14.96 -1.88
C ALA A 104 4.01 -13.80 -1.04
N GLY A 105 5.10 -13.17 -1.48
CA GLY A 105 5.70 -12.04 -0.76
C GLY A 105 4.76 -10.83 -0.68
N LEU A 106 4.07 -10.52 -1.78
CA LEU A 106 3.11 -9.40 -1.82
C LEU A 106 1.85 -9.72 -1.01
N THR A 107 1.40 -10.97 -1.06
CA THR A 107 0.26 -11.46 -0.26
C THR A 107 0.52 -11.31 1.24
N VAL A 108 1.73 -11.60 1.71
CA VAL A 108 2.08 -11.40 3.14
C VAL A 108 2.01 -9.91 3.51
N ARG A 109 2.62 -9.03 2.71
CA ARG A 109 2.63 -7.58 2.97
C ARG A 109 1.22 -6.98 2.99
N ILE A 110 0.33 -7.42 2.08
CA ILE A 110 -1.06 -6.99 2.08
C ILE A 110 -1.77 -7.48 3.34
N SER A 111 -1.56 -8.73 3.74
CA SER A 111 -2.15 -9.28 4.97
C SER A 111 -1.77 -8.44 6.21
N GLU A 112 -0.51 -8.01 6.29
CA GLU A 112 -0.07 -7.13 7.38
C GLU A 112 -0.81 -5.79 7.40
N GLN A 113 -1.10 -5.19 6.24
CA GLN A 113 -1.85 -3.93 6.20
C GLN A 113 -3.34 -4.14 6.49
N VAL A 114 -3.93 -5.25 6.01
CA VAL A 114 -5.31 -5.65 6.31
C VAL A 114 -5.49 -5.81 7.83
N THR A 115 -4.61 -6.55 8.52
CA THR A 115 -4.67 -6.70 9.98
C THR A 115 -4.47 -5.39 10.74
N LYS A 116 -3.65 -4.45 10.21
CA LYS A 116 -3.46 -3.13 10.84
C LYS A 116 -4.69 -2.23 10.70
N LEU A 117 -5.38 -2.27 9.56
CA LEU A 117 -6.59 -1.48 9.33
C LEU A 117 -7.84 -2.07 9.99
N TRP A 118 -7.92 -3.39 9.98
CA TRP A 118 -9.08 -4.16 10.43
C TRP A 118 -8.62 -5.30 11.34
N PRO A 119 -8.30 -5.00 12.61
CA PRO A 119 -7.99 -6.03 13.59
C PRO A 119 -9.27 -6.82 13.96
N ASP A 120 -9.09 -8.10 14.29
CA ASP A 120 -10.16 -8.97 14.83
C ASP A 120 -10.78 -8.45 16.15
#